data_AF-A0A2Y9ILB5-F1
#
_entry.id   AF-A0A2Y9ILB5-F1
#
_cell.length_a   1.000
_cell.length_b   1.000
_cell.length_c   1.000
_cell.angle_alpha   90.00
_cell.angle_beta   90.00
_cell.angle_gamma   90.00
#
_symmetry.space_group_name_H-M   'P 1'
#
loop_
_entity.id
_entity.type
_entity.pdbx_description
1 polymer ?
#
loop_
_entity_poly.entity_id
_entity_poly.type
_entity_poly.pdbx_seq_one_letter_code
_entity_poly.pdbx_strand_id
1 'polypeptide(L)'
;MQIFVKTLMGKTITLEFDPSDSIENVKAKNPRQEESTLHLVLRLWGGIIEPSLRQLAQKYNYDQMICCKRYAPLHPRAVNCRKKCGHTNNLRHKKIK
;
A
#
# COMPACT_ATOMS: atom_id res chain seq x y z
N MET A 1 10.01 2.05 -15.81
CA MET A 1 8.61 2.10 -16.29
C MET A 1 8.07 3.49 -16.01
N GLN A 2 7.31 4.06 -16.95
CA GLN A 2 6.81 5.43 -16.86
C GLN A 2 5.30 5.44 -16.66
N ILE A 3 4.80 6.25 -15.72
CA ILE A 3 3.37 6.43 -15.47
C ILE A 3 3.01 7.93 -15.54
N PHE A 4 1.87 8.24 -16.14
CA PHE A 4 1.34 9.61 -16.20
C PHE A 4 0.19 9.76 -15.20
N VAL A 5 0.31 10.73 -14.30
CA VAL A 5 -0.71 11.06 -13.31
C VAL A 5 -1.25 12.46 -13.60
N LYS A 6 -2.55 12.57 -13.90
CA LYS A 6 -3.22 13.87 -13.98
C LYS A 6 -3.67 14.31 -12.59
N THR A 7 -3.24 15.51 -12.19
CA THR A 7 -3.65 16.13 -10.94
C THR A 7 -4.99 16.87 -11.10
N LEU A 8 -5.61 17.20 -9.97
CA LEU A 8 -6.88 17.96 -9.94
C LEU A 8 -6.77 19.36 -10.55
N MET A 9 -5.55 19.89 -10.58
CA MET A 9 -5.21 21.16 -11.21
C MET A 9 -4.98 21.04 -12.73
N GLY A 10 -5.24 19.88 -13.33
CA GLY A 10 -5.03 19.61 -14.75
C GLY A 10 -3.57 19.44 -15.19
N LYS A 11 -2.62 19.49 -14.25
CA LYS A 11 -1.19 19.24 -14.54
C LYS A 11 -0.94 17.74 -14.60
N THR A 12 -0.35 17.27 -15.69
CA THR A 12 0.14 15.90 -15.84
C THR A 12 1.54 15.82 -15.26
N ILE A 13 1.76 14.89 -14.32
CA ILE A 13 3.06 14.61 -13.72
C ILE A 13 3.50 13.23 -14.20
N THR A 14 4.76 13.12 -14.58
CA THR A 14 5.36 11.86 -15.03
C THR A 14 6.14 11.23 -13.89
N LEU A 15 5.88 9.95 -13.61
CA LEU A 15 6.55 9.17 -12.58
C LEU A 15 7.34 8.03 -13.23
N GLU A 16 8.66 8.06 -13.06
CA GLU A 16 9.56 6.96 -13.41
C GLU A 16 9.75 6.04 -12.21
N PHE A 17 9.48 4.74 -12.36
CA PHE A 17 9.79 3.75 -11.33
C PHE A 17 10.22 2.42 -11.95
N ASP A 18 11.04 1.67 -11.22
CA ASP A 18 11.37 0.29 -11.58
C ASP A 18 10.43 -0.69 -10.84
N PRO A 19 9.90 -1.76 -11.47
CA PRO A 19 9.10 -2.76 -10.77
C PRO A 19 9.82 -3.44 -9.59
N SER A 20 11.15 -3.31 -9.52
CA SER A 20 11.99 -3.77 -8.41
C SER A 20 12.10 -2.75 -7.27
N ASP A 21 11.75 -1.48 -7.50
CA ASP A 21 11.82 -0.43 -6.49
C ASP A 21 10.82 -0.67 -5.36
N SER A 22 11.28 -0.57 -4.12
CA SER A 22 10.41 -0.59 -2.95
C SER A 22 9.63 0.72 -2.82
N ILE A 23 8.43 0.69 -2.23
CA ILE A 23 7.55 1.87 -2.06
C ILE A 23 8.27 3.02 -1.34
N GLU A 24 9.10 2.72 -0.33
CA GLU A 24 9.91 3.74 0.36
C GLU A 24 10.90 4.44 -0.60
N ASN A 25 11.46 3.70 -1.55
CA ASN A 25 12.38 4.23 -2.55
C ASN A 25 11.64 5.11 -3.57
N VAL A 26 10.43 4.71 -3.97
CA VAL A 26 9.56 5.50 -4.84
C VAL A 26 9.10 6.80 -4.15
N LYS A 27 8.77 6.71 -2.85
CA LYS A 27 8.41 7.86 -2.01
C LYS A 27 9.58 8.84 -1.84
N ALA A 28 10.78 8.32 -1.62
CA ALA A 28 11.99 9.13 -1.48
C ALA A 28 12.36 9.85 -2.79
N LYS A 29 12.15 9.21 -3.95
CA LYS A 29 12.38 9.82 -5.27
C LYS A 29 11.40 10.96 -5.59
N ASN A 30 10.24 11.03 -4.94
CA ASN A 30 9.24 12.09 -5.12
C ASN A 30 8.86 12.79 -3.80
N PRO A 31 9.74 13.66 -3.26
CA PRO A 31 9.56 14.28 -1.94
C PRO A 31 8.36 15.23 -1.84
N ARG A 32 7.75 15.63 -2.96
CA ARG A 32 6.56 16.50 -2.99
C ARG A 32 5.24 15.77 -2.76
N GLN A 33 5.24 14.44 -2.72
CA GLN A 33 4.01 13.65 -2.76
C GLN A 33 4.00 12.66 -1.59
N GLU A 34 3.62 13.18 -0.43
CA GLU A 34 3.16 12.39 0.69
C GLU A 34 2.08 11.41 0.20
N GLU A 35 2.29 10.12 0.45
CA GLU A 35 1.50 8.96 0.02
C GLU A 35 -0.02 9.10 0.19
N SER A 36 -0.45 10.00 1.07
CA SER A 36 -1.84 10.42 1.29
C SER A 36 -2.47 11.06 0.07
N THR A 37 -1.74 11.87 -0.71
CA THR A 37 -2.32 12.62 -1.83
C THR A 37 -2.61 11.69 -3.01
N LEU A 38 -1.71 10.79 -3.39
CA LEU A 38 -1.93 9.90 -4.53
C LEU A 38 -3.08 8.91 -4.29
N HIS A 39 -3.10 8.24 -3.13
CA HIS A 39 -4.16 7.28 -2.80
C HIS A 39 -5.53 7.96 -2.58
N LEU A 40 -5.56 9.15 -1.98
CA LEU A 40 -6.80 9.91 -1.77
C LEU A 40 -7.31 10.53 -3.08
N VAL A 41 -6.43 11.06 -3.94
CA VAL A 41 -6.78 11.60 -5.27
C VAL A 41 -7.35 10.51 -6.17
N LEU A 42 -6.73 9.32 -6.22
CA LEU A 42 -7.23 8.20 -7.01
C LEU A 42 -8.61 7.70 -6.52
N ARG A 43 -8.89 7.75 -5.22
CA ARG A 43 -10.19 7.39 -4.63
C ARG A 43 -11.28 8.46 -4.85
N LEU A 44 -10.95 9.74 -4.68
CA LEU A 44 -11.93 10.83 -4.73
C LEU A 44 -12.33 11.23 -6.16
N TRP A 45 -11.50 10.93 -7.17
CA TRP A 45 -11.72 11.44 -8.54
C TRP A 45 -12.12 10.39 -9.58
N GLY A 46 -12.56 9.20 -9.16
CA GLY A 46 -13.08 8.19 -10.09
C GLY A 46 -12.08 7.78 -11.17
N GLY A 47 -10.77 7.93 -10.91
CA GLY A 47 -9.74 7.55 -11.85
C GLY A 47 -9.71 6.04 -12.04
N ILE A 48 -9.52 5.61 -13.29
CA ILE A 48 -9.27 4.21 -13.63
C ILE A 48 -7.90 3.86 -13.04
N ILE A 49 -7.89 3.28 -11.84
CA ILE A 49 -6.67 2.68 -11.29
C ILE A 49 -6.29 1.55 -12.23
N GLU A 50 -5.10 1.65 -12.81
CA GLU A 50 -4.54 0.61 -13.67
C GLU A 50 -4.64 -0.75 -12.93
N PRO A 51 -5.22 -1.80 -13.53
CA PRO A 51 -5.55 -3.05 -12.86
C PRO A 51 -4.39 -3.67 -12.07
N SER A 52 -3.14 -3.55 -12.53
CA SER A 52 -1.96 -4.07 -11.82
C SER A 52 -1.64 -3.25 -10.57
N LEU A 53 -1.79 -1.93 -10.61
CA LEU A 53 -1.64 -1.07 -9.42
C LEU A 53 -2.77 -1.30 -8.40
N ARG A 54 -3.98 -1.59 -8.88
CA ARG A 54 -5.11 -1.98 -8.01
C ARG A 54 -4.83 -3.30 -7.32
N GLN A 55 -4.32 -4.29 -8.04
CA GLN A 55 -3.93 -5.59 -7.49
C GLN A 55 -2.75 -5.46 -6.52
N LEU A 56 -1.76 -4.63 -6.83
CA LEU A 56 -0.62 -4.37 -5.96
C LEU A 56 -1.07 -3.72 -4.65
N ALA A 57 -1.85 -2.63 -4.73
CA ALA A 57 -2.42 -1.97 -3.57
C ALA A 57 -3.35 -2.92 -2.79
N GLN A 58 -4.09 -3.79 -3.48
CA GLN A 58 -4.93 -4.81 -2.85
C GLN A 58 -4.10 -5.82 -2.06
N LYS A 59 -3.02 -6.34 -2.66
CA LYS A 59 -2.11 -7.31 -2.03
C LYS A 59 -1.49 -6.74 -0.75
N TYR A 60 -1.04 -5.48 -0.75
CA TYR A 60 -0.45 -4.89 0.45
C TYR A 60 -1.47 -4.52 1.54
N ASN A 61 -2.69 -4.13 1.16
CA ASN A 61 -3.68 -3.61 2.10
C ASN A 61 -4.64 -4.66 2.66
N TYR A 62 -4.96 -5.71 1.88
CA TYR A 62 -5.97 -6.70 2.24
C TYR A 62 -5.36 -8.03 2.66
N ASP A 63 -4.25 -8.44 2.03
CA ASP A 63 -3.53 -9.65 2.41
C ASP A 63 -2.57 -9.32 3.56
N GLN A 64 -3.09 -9.35 4.78
CA GLN A 64 -2.31 -9.19 6.00
C GLN A 64 -2.88 -10.10 7.10
N MET A 65 -1.98 -10.72 7.85
CA MET A 65 -2.31 -11.34 9.13
C MET A 65 -2.39 -10.27 10.21
N ILE A 66 -3.29 -10.43 11.18
CA ILE A 66 -3.45 -9.55 12.33
C ILE A 66 -3.31 -10.38 13.59
N CYS A 67 -2.47 -9.94 14.53
CA CYS A 67 -2.39 -10.57 15.84
C CYS A 67 -3.68 -10.32 16.65
N CYS A 68 -4.33 -11.36 17.17
CA CYS A 68 -5.55 -11.20 17.96
C CYS A 68 -5.31 -10.52 19.32
N LYS A 69 -4.12 -10.67 19.90
CA LYS A 69 -3.79 -10.06 21.21
C LYS A 69 -3.40 -8.58 21.13
N ARG A 70 -2.77 -8.17 20.02
CA ARG A 70 -2.17 -6.83 19.88
C ARG A 70 -2.71 -6.03 18.69
N TYR A 71 -3.60 -6.61 17.90
CA TYR A 71 -4.13 -6.04 16.65
C TYR A 71 -3.06 -5.57 15.66
N ALA A 72 -1.85 -6.10 15.79
CA ALA A 72 -0.71 -5.70 14.97
C ALA A 72 -0.81 -6.35 13.59
N PRO A 73 -0.63 -5.59 12.49
CA PRO A 73 -0.51 -6.16 11.15
C PRO A 73 0.83 -6.88 10.97
N LEU A 74 0.75 -7.99 10.26
CA LEU A 74 1.81 -8.96 10.02
C LEU A 74 1.75 -9.41 8.56
N HIS A 75 2.85 -10.00 8.09
CA HIS A 75 2.94 -10.58 6.76
C HIS A 75 1.91 -11.72 6.59
N PRO A 76 1.31 -11.92 5.40
CA PRO A 76 0.35 -13.01 5.11
C PRO A 76 0.80 -14.40 5.57
N ARG A 77 2.09 -14.68 5.40
CA ARG A 77 2.71 -15.96 5.76
C ARG A 77 3.20 -16.03 7.21
N ALA A 78 2.90 -15.04 8.04
CA ALA A 78 3.37 -15.04 9.42
C ALA A 78 2.65 -16.12 10.23
N VAL A 79 3.43 -17.03 10.83
CA VAL A 79 2.92 -18.08 11.72
C VAL A 79 2.82 -17.59 13.16
N ASN A 80 3.75 -16.72 13.57
CA ASN A 80 3.83 -16.16 14.92
C ASN A 80 3.87 -14.63 14.89
N CYS A 81 3.33 -14.00 15.94
CA CYS A 81 3.38 -12.55 16.06
C CYS A 81 4.81 -12.07 16.36
N ARG A 82 5.29 -11.08 15.60
CA ARG A 82 6.62 -10.45 15.83
C ARG A 82 6.68 -9.49 17.02
N LYS A 83 5.54 -9.14 17.64
CA LYS A 83 5.46 -8.16 18.73
C LYS A 83 5.55 -8.83 20.11
N LYS A 84 5.84 -8.03 21.15
CA LYS A 84 5.89 -8.45 22.57
C LYS A 84 4.50 -8.84 23.10
N CYS A 85 4.02 -10.01 22.70
CA CYS A 85 2.75 -10.64 23.13
C CYS A 85 2.92 -12.12 23.49
N GLY A 86 4.16 -12.50 23.81
CA GLY A 86 4.58 -13.90 23.93
C GLY A 86 4.65 -14.61 22.57
N HIS A 87 4.86 -13.87 21.47
CA HIS A 87 4.97 -14.41 20.11
C HIS A 87 3.85 -15.38 19.71
N THR A 88 2.61 -15.07 20.13
CA THR A 88 1.46 -15.95 19.91
C THR A 88 1.22 -16.26 18.43
N ASN A 89 0.76 -17.48 18.15
CA ASN A 89 0.24 -17.95 16.88
C ASN A 89 -1.26 -17.66 16.70
N ASN A 90 -1.93 -17.04 17.68
CA ASN A 90 -3.33 -16.64 17.55
C ASN A 90 -3.43 -15.39 16.66
N LEU A 91 -3.43 -15.64 15.36
CA LEU A 91 -3.45 -14.67 14.28
C LEU A 91 -4.70 -14.87 13.43
N ARG A 92 -5.20 -13.80 12.81
CA ARG A 92 -6.36 -13.83 11.90
C ARG A 92 -6.12 -13.03 10.64
N HIS A 93 -6.78 -13.38 9.55
CA HIS A 93 -6.78 -12.54 8.35
C HIS A 93 -7.45 -11.18 8.64
N LYS A 94 -6.90 -10.12 8.06
CA LYS A 94 -7.51 -8.79 8.08
C LYS A 94 -8.86 -8.84 7.35
N LYS A 95 -9.92 -8.40 8.01
CA LYS A 95 -11.25 -8.30 7.38
C LYS A 95 -11.27 -7.07 6.47
N ILE A 96 -11.71 -7.25 5.24
CA ILE A 96 -12.00 -6.17 4.30
C ILE A 96 -13.38 -5.60 4.67
N LYS A 97 -13.49 -4.28 4.83
CA LYS A 97 -14.77 -3.56 4.91
C LYS A 97 -15.08 -2.97 3.55
#